data_AF-A0A2M6XXF7-F1
#
_entry.id   AF-A0A2M6XXF7-F1
#
_cell.length_a   1.000
_cell.length_b   1.000
_cell.length_c   1.000
_cell.angle_alpha   90.00
_cell.angle_beta   90.00
_cell.angle_gamma   90.00
#
_symmetry.space_group_name_H-M   'P 1'
#
loop_
_entity.id
_entity.type
_entity.pdbx_description
1 polymer ?
#
loop_
_entity_poly.entity_id
_entity_poly.type
_entity_poly.pdbx_seq_one_letter_code
_entity_poly.pdbx_strand_id
1 'polypeptide(L)' 'MTLNELRFIVAVAQERNFRRAAEKSFISQPALSL' A
#
# COMPACT_ATOMS: atom_id res chain seq x y z
N MET A 1 -7.02 -11.69 2.49
CA MET A 1 -6.43 -10.72 3.45
C MET A 1 -5.10 -11.28 3.99
N THR A 2 -3.97 -10.78 3.48
CA THR A 2 -2.60 -11.18 3.86
C THR A 2 -1.92 -10.09 4.70
N LEU A 3 -0.79 -10.41 5.35
CA LEU A 3 -0.01 -9.41 6.12
C LEU A 3 0.52 -8.25 5.27
N ASN A 4 0.79 -8.49 3.97
CA ASN A 4 1.19 -7.42 3.05
C ASN A 4 0.05 -6.46 2.77
N GLU A 5 -1.18 -6.97 2.60
CA GLU A 5 -2.36 -6.14 2.40
C GLU A 5 -2.64 -5.26 3.64
N LEU A 6 -2.48 -5.81 4.85
CA LEU A 6 -2.61 -5.03 6.09
C LEU A 6 -1.53 -3.93 6.22
N ARG A 7 -0.27 -4.25 5.87
CA ARG A 7 0.81 -3.25 5.84
C ARG A 7 0.51 -2.13 4.85
N PHE A 8 0.00 -2.47 3.67
CA PHE A 8 -0.37 -1.49 2.66
C PHE A 8 -1.50 -0.58 3.12
N ILE A 9 -2.53 -1.12 3.77
CA ILE A 9 -3.63 -0.33 4.35
C ILE A 9 -3.10 0.71 5.35
N VAL A 10 -2.20 0.30 6.26
CA VAL A 10 -1.57 1.22 7.22
C VAL A 10 -0.72 2.27 6.50
N ALA A 11 0.04 1.88 5.49
CA ALA A 11 0.86 2.81 4.72
C ALA A 11 0.02 3.83 3.94
N VAL A 12 -1.12 3.43 3.36
CA VAL A 12 -2.05 4.35 2.68
C VAL A 12 -2.64 5.37 3.66
N ALA A 13 -3.01 4.94 4.87
CA ALA A 13 -3.53 5.83 5.90
C ALA A 13 -2.50 6.89 6.33
N GLN A 14 -1.21 6.52 6.40
CA GLN A 14 -0.13 7.43 6.79
C GLN A 14 0.28 8.38 5.66
N GLU A 15 0.47 7.85 4.44
CA GLU A 15 1.04 8.62 3.33
C GLU A 15 0.00 9.41 2.54
N ARG A 16 -1.29 9.01 2.61
CA ARG A 16 -2.39 9.55 1.80
C ARG A 16 -2.07 9.60 0.30
N ASN A 17 -1.16 8.73 -0.14
CA ASN A 17 -0.63 8.64 -1.50
C ASN A 17 -0.26 7.19 -1.79
N PHE A 18 -0.92 6.58 -2.78
CA PHE A 18 -0.74 5.16 -3.11
C PHE A 18 0.66 4.80 -3.60
N ARG A 19 1.35 5.71 -4.30
CA ARG A 19 2.73 5.47 -4.75
C ARG A 19 3.68 5.40 -3.56
N ARG A 20 3.65 6.41 -2.68
CA ARG A 20 4.49 6.44 -1.48
C ARG A 20 4.19 5.28 -0.53
N ALA A 21 2.91 4.91 -0.41
CA ALA A 21 2.49 3.76 0.39
C ALA A 21 3.01 2.42 -0.18
N ALA A 22 3.06 2.27 -1.51
CA ALA A 22 3.58 1.08 -2.17
C ALA A 22 5.09 0.95 -1.99
N GLU A 23 5.83 2.05 -2.17
CA GLU A 23 7.28 2.13 -1.90
C GLU A 23 7.59 1.73 -0.44
N LYS A 24 6.83 2.25 0.53
CA LYS A 24 7.00 1.97 1.96
C LYS A 24 6.61 0.54 2.37
N SER A 25 5.71 -0.09 1.62
CA SER A 25 5.24 -1.46 1.87
C SER A 25 6.00 -2.51 1.08
N PHE A 26 7.02 -2.10 0.30
CA PHE A 26 7.81 -2.96 -0.60
C PHE A 26 6.93 -3.79 -1.54
N ILE A 27 5.82 -3.21 -2.00
CA ILE A 27 4.95 -3.82 -3.01
C ILE A 27 5.03 -3.01 -4.30
N SER A 28 4.91 -3.68 -5.45
CA SER A 28 4.54 -2.98 -6.67
C SER A 28 3.22 -2.26 -6.41
N GLN A 29 3.09 -1.01 -6.85
CA GLN A 29 1.84 -0.28 -6.72
C GLN A 29 0.72 -1.19 -7.22
N PRO A 30 -0.24 -1.59 -6.36
CA PRO A 30 -1.32 -2.43 -6.82
C PRO A 30 -1.98 -1.68 -7.97
N ALA A 31 -2.23 -2.38 -9.09
CA ALA A 31 -2.95 -1.80 -10.20
C ALA A 31 -4.18 -1.10 -9.62
N LEU A 32 -4.33 0.19 -9.93
CA LEU A 32 -5.04 1.20 -9.14
C LEU A 32 -6.53 0.92 -8.84
N SER A 33 -7.08 -0.27 -9.09
CA SER A 33 -8.45 -0.68 -8.78
C SER A 33 -8.64 -2.21 -8.92
N LEU A 34 -8.37 -2.98 -7.86
CA LEU A 34 -9.04 -4.27 -7.65
C LEU A 34 -9.74 -4.22 -6.29
#